data_AF-A0A4Q7ES03-F1
#
_entry.id   AF-A0A4Q7ES03-F1
#
_cell.length_a   1.000
_cell.length_b   1.000
_cell.length_c   1.000
_cell.angle_alpha   90.00
_cell.angle_beta   90.00
_cell.angle_gamma   90.00
#
_symmetry.space_group_name_H-M   'P 1'
#
loop_
_entity.id
_entity.type
_entity.pdbx_description
1 polymer ?
#
loop_
_entity_poly.entity_id
_entity_poly.type
_entity_poly.pdbx_seq_one_letter_code
_entity_poly.pdbx_strand_id
1 'polypeptide(L)'
;RRQSLGVEVRTLFAKPVLADLAASLSRHHEMAVPANRISEQSPVITPEMLPLIELTQGEIDRIIATVPGGVGNIQDIYGLSPLQDGILFHHLLATKGDPYLLVSQMAFADRDLLERYLAAVQRVVDRHDILRTSFVWEGLSRPAQVVWRNALLGVSEVELDGSADPGAAQLKDRFDPRQHRIDLGRAPLLRFVIAREPGS
;
A
#
# COMPACT_ATOMS: atom_id res chain seq x y z
N ARG A 1 9.24 26.82 -0.16
CA ARG A 1 9.20 26.02 1.09
C ARG A 1 10.18 26.49 2.17
N ARG A 2 11.51 26.56 1.96
CA ARG A 2 12.46 27.00 3.03
C ARG A 2 12.23 28.39 3.62
N GLN A 3 11.51 29.28 2.92
CA GLN A 3 11.13 30.61 3.39
C GLN A 3 9.61 30.75 3.63
N SER A 4 8.89 29.64 3.82
CA SER A 4 7.41 29.61 3.97
C SER A 4 6.63 30.24 2.80
N LEU A 5 7.30 30.47 1.67
CA LEU A 5 6.71 30.83 0.40
C LEU A 5 6.31 29.55 -0.34
N GLY A 6 5.06 29.48 -0.78
CA GLY A 6 4.53 28.40 -1.59
C GLY A 6 3.96 28.94 -2.89
N VAL A 7 4.15 28.16 -3.95
CA VAL A 7 3.66 28.46 -5.29
C VAL A 7 3.15 27.15 -5.87
N GLU A 8 1.97 27.18 -6.49
CA GLU A 8 1.50 25.99 -7.20
C GLU A 8 2.37 25.75 -8.42
N VAL A 9 2.63 24.48 -8.73
CA VAL A 9 3.46 24.08 -9.90
C VAL A 9 2.88 24.68 -11.18
N ARG A 10 1.56 24.79 -11.30
CA ARG A 10 0.90 25.42 -12.46
C ARG A 10 1.24 26.91 -12.60
N THR A 11 1.42 27.63 -11.49
CA THR A 11 1.77 29.06 -11.48
C THR A 11 3.18 29.30 -12.00
N LEU A 12 4.12 28.38 -11.79
CA LEU A 12 5.46 28.42 -12.36
C LEU A 12 5.43 28.41 -13.90
N PHE A 13 4.55 27.61 -14.50
CA PHE A 13 4.40 27.56 -15.96
C PHE A 13 3.55 28.71 -16.51
N ALA A 14 2.55 29.17 -15.75
CA ALA A 14 1.67 30.27 -16.17
C ALA A 14 2.34 31.65 -16.05
N LYS A 15 3.31 31.81 -15.15
CA LYS A 15 4.01 33.08 -14.87
C LYS A 15 5.52 32.86 -14.84
N PRO A 16 6.17 32.71 -16.02
CA PRO A 16 7.61 32.45 -16.12
C PRO A 16 8.48 33.67 -15.78
N VAL A 17 7.87 34.86 -15.67
CA VAL A 17 8.55 36.09 -15.26
C VAL A 17 8.60 36.15 -13.72
N LEU A 18 9.80 36.30 -13.17
CA LEU A 18 10.06 36.26 -11.72
C LEU A 18 9.23 37.30 -10.94
N ALA A 19 9.05 38.51 -11.48
CA ALA A 19 8.25 39.55 -10.84
C ALA A 19 6.77 39.16 -10.74
N ASP A 20 6.21 38.58 -11.80
CA ASP A 20 4.81 38.13 -11.83
C ASP A 20 4.58 36.90 -10.96
N LEU A 21 5.57 36.00 -10.92
CA LEU A 21 5.58 34.85 -10.01
C LEU A 21 5.62 35.33 -8.55
N ALA A 22 6.49 36.29 -8.23
CA ALA A 22 6.61 36.86 -6.89
C ALA A 22 5.33 37.57 -6.44
N ALA A 23 4.66 38.30 -7.35
CA ALA A 23 3.37 38.92 -7.09
C ALA A 23 2.23 37.89 -6.90
N SER A 24 2.44 36.64 -7.30
CA SER A 24 1.47 35.54 -7.17
C SER A 24 1.74 34.65 -5.97
N LEU A 25 2.83 34.89 -5.25
CA LEU A 25 3.15 34.19 -4.02
C LEU A 25 2.12 34.57 -2.96
N SER A 26 1.12 33.71 -2.80
CA SER A 26 0.24 33.73 -1.65
C SER A 26 0.99 33.09 -0.47
N ARG A 27 0.74 33.53 0.77
CA ARG A 27 1.10 32.69 1.93
C ARG A 27 0.37 31.37 1.75
N HIS A 28 1.10 30.31 1.42
CA HIS A 28 0.52 28.98 1.40
C HIS A 28 0.00 28.72 2.81
N HIS A 29 -1.32 28.59 2.95
CA HIS A 29 -1.85 27.82 4.06
C HIS A 29 -1.42 26.39 3.77
N GLU A 30 -0.40 25.92 4.47
CA GLU A 30 -0.24 24.48 4.64
C GLU A 30 -1.56 23.99 5.23
N MET A 31 -2.30 23.18 4.48
CA MET A 31 -3.45 22.48 5.04
C MET A 31 -2.93 21.65 6.19
N ALA A 32 -3.32 22.02 7.41
CA ALA A 32 -2.98 21.26 8.60
C ALA A 32 -3.63 19.88 8.45
N VAL A 33 -2.80 18.84 8.29
CA VAL A 33 -3.27 17.47 8.29
C VAL A 33 -3.81 17.18 9.70
N PRO A 34 -5.09 16.83 9.86
CA PRO A 34 -5.64 16.45 11.15
C PRO A 34 -4.80 15.33 11.77
N ALA A 35 -4.55 15.43 13.08
CA ALA A 35 -3.89 14.34 13.79
C ALA A 35 -4.79 13.10 13.81
N ASN A 36 -4.18 11.94 13.63
CA ASN A 36 -4.83 10.65 13.84
C ASN A 36 -5.25 10.50 15.31
N ARG A 37 -6.50 10.13 15.54
CA ARG A 37 -7.11 9.99 16.88
C ARG A 37 -7.14 8.55 17.40
N ILE A 38 -6.76 7.56 16.58
CA ILE A 38 -6.70 6.14 16.94
C ILE A 38 -5.37 5.82 17.63
N SER A 39 -5.42 5.71 18.97
CA SER A 39 -4.29 5.26 19.78
C SER A 39 -4.26 3.73 19.91
N GLU A 40 -3.13 3.18 20.34
CA GLU A 40 -2.99 1.74 20.64
C GLU A 40 -3.91 1.28 21.78
N GLN A 41 -4.28 2.18 22.68
CA GLN A 41 -5.16 1.90 23.81
C GLN A 41 -6.63 2.15 23.49
N SER A 42 -6.96 2.51 22.24
CA SER A 42 -8.35 2.76 21.83
C SER A 42 -9.13 1.45 21.88
N PRO A 43 -10.18 1.34 22.72
CA PRO A 43 -10.95 0.11 22.82
C PRO A 43 -11.94 -0.06 21.66
N VAL A 44 -12.25 1.03 20.97
CA VAL A 44 -13.19 1.12 19.85
C VAL A 44 -12.72 2.23 18.90
N ILE A 45 -13.13 2.15 17.64
CA ILE A 45 -12.98 3.22 16.65
C ILE A 45 -14.37 3.78 16.36
N THR A 46 -14.54 5.10 16.51
CA THR A 46 -15.80 5.79 16.23
C THR A 46 -15.64 6.76 15.05
N PRO A 47 -16.73 7.18 14.39
CA PRO A 47 -16.66 8.11 13.25
C PRO A 47 -15.91 9.41 13.54
N GLU A 48 -16.02 9.95 14.75
CA GLU A 48 -15.37 11.21 15.15
C GLU A 48 -13.84 11.09 15.24
N MET A 49 -13.32 9.86 15.25
CA MET A 49 -11.88 9.58 15.22
C MET A 49 -11.30 9.63 13.81
N LEU A 50 -12.14 9.67 12.76
CA LEU A 50 -11.76 9.55 11.35
C LEU A 50 -11.97 10.88 10.60
N PRO A 51 -11.15 11.92 10.83
CA PRO A 51 -11.36 13.25 10.23
C PRO A 51 -11.14 13.29 8.70
N LEU A 52 -10.57 12.23 8.12
CA LEU A 52 -10.20 12.14 6.71
C LEU A 52 -11.13 11.23 5.89
N ILE A 53 -12.17 10.67 6.51
CA ILE A 53 -13.18 9.85 5.84
C ILE A 53 -14.48 9.84 6.65
N GLU A 54 -15.62 10.01 5.98
CA GLU A 54 -16.92 9.88 6.63
C GLU A 54 -17.38 8.42 6.49
N LEU A 55 -17.48 7.72 7.62
CA LEU A 55 -17.98 6.36 7.72
C LEU A 55 -18.99 6.26 8.87
N THR A 56 -20.02 5.45 8.70
CA THR A 56 -20.94 5.04 9.77
C THR A 56 -20.26 4.02 10.68
N GLN A 57 -20.73 3.90 11.92
CA GLN A 57 -20.19 2.88 12.86
C GLN A 57 -20.27 1.47 12.27
N GLY A 58 -21.35 1.12 11.56
CA GLY A 58 -21.48 -0.20 10.93
C GLY A 58 -20.47 -0.46 9.80
N GLU A 59 -20.01 0.58 9.10
CA GLU A 59 -18.92 0.45 8.12
C GLU A 59 -17.56 0.29 8.81
N ILE A 60 -17.33 1.01 9.91
CA ILE A 60 -16.12 0.88 10.72
C ILE A 60 -16.03 -0.53 11.31
N ASP A 61 -17.14 -1.08 11.83
CA ASP A 61 -17.18 -2.43 12.38
C ASP A 61 -16.87 -3.50 11.31
N ARG A 62 -17.32 -3.29 10.07
CA ARG A 62 -16.96 -4.15 8.92
C ARG A 62 -15.47 -4.08 8.62
N ILE A 63 -14.88 -2.88 8.59
CA ILE A 63 -13.43 -2.72 8.41
C ILE A 63 -12.68 -3.47 9.51
N ILE A 64 -13.06 -3.28 10.77
CA ILE A 64 -12.43 -3.95 11.93
C ILE A 64 -12.45 -5.47 11.76
N ALA A 65 -13.57 -6.04 11.28
CA ALA A 65 -13.70 -7.48 11.05
C ALA A 65 -12.74 -8.04 9.99
N THR A 66 -12.27 -7.21 9.05
CA THR A 66 -11.29 -7.64 8.03
C THR A 66 -9.85 -7.63 8.52
N VAL A 67 -9.55 -6.93 9.62
CA VAL A 67 -8.17 -6.73 10.10
C VAL A 67 -7.84 -7.77 11.19
N PRO A 68 -6.78 -8.58 11.01
CA PRO A 68 -6.29 -9.47 12.07
C PRO A 68 -5.92 -8.68 13.31
N GLY A 69 -6.44 -9.08 14.48
CA GLY A 69 -6.27 -8.34 15.74
C GLY A 69 -7.28 -7.20 15.95
N GLY A 70 -8.18 -6.96 14.99
CA GLY A 70 -9.26 -5.97 15.09
C GLY A 70 -8.73 -4.57 15.35
N VAL A 71 -9.42 -3.83 16.23
CA VAL A 71 -9.06 -2.45 16.62
C VAL A 71 -7.60 -2.33 17.04
N GLY A 72 -7.09 -3.30 17.80
CA GLY A 72 -5.73 -3.27 18.32
C GLY A 72 -4.64 -3.27 17.25
N ASN A 73 -4.95 -3.74 16.03
CA ASN A 73 -4.02 -3.71 14.90
C ASN A 73 -4.32 -2.60 13.90
N ILE A 74 -5.33 -1.75 14.12
CA ILE A 74 -5.61 -0.60 13.25
C ILE A 74 -4.86 0.61 13.78
N GLN A 75 -4.04 1.19 12.92
CA GLN A 75 -3.39 2.47 13.17
C GLN A 75 -4.24 3.62 12.68
N ASP A 76 -4.77 3.56 11.45
CA ASP A 76 -5.52 4.66 10.84
C ASP A 76 -6.50 4.16 9.77
N ILE A 77 -7.53 4.96 9.49
CA ILE A 77 -8.50 4.72 8.41
C ILE A 77 -8.78 6.05 7.71
N TYR A 78 -8.59 6.09 6.39
CA TYR A 78 -8.85 7.29 5.60
C TYR A 78 -9.24 6.96 4.15
N GLY A 79 -9.78 7.97 3.45
CA GLY A 79 -10.24 7.81 2.07
C GLY A 79 -9.11 7.56 1.08
N LEU A 80 -9.45 7.01 -0.08
CA LEU A 80 -8.51 6.92 -1.19
C LEU A 80 -8.26 8.30 -1.80
N SER A 81 -7.05 8.51 -2.32
CA SER A 81 -6.82 9.61 -3.25
C SER A 81 -7.47 9.31 -4.60
N PRO A 82 -7.79 10.32 -5.43
CA PRO A 82 -8.41 10.09 -6.74
C PRO A 82 -7.62 9.13 -7.65
N LEU A 83 -6.29 9.12 -7.55
CA LEU A 83 -5.46 8.17 -8.30
C LEU A 83 -5.66 6.73 -7.78
N GLN A 84 -5.74 6.55 -6.46
CA GLN A 84 -5.96 5.25 -5.87
C GLN A 84 -7.36 4.72 -6.18
N ASP A 85 -8.39 5.58 -6.21
CA ASP A 85 -9.73 5.20 -6.66
C ASP A 85 -9.71 4.69 -8.11
N GLY A 86 -9.00 5.39 -9.01
CA GLY A 86 -8.83 4.95 -10.40
C GLY A 86 -8.10 3.60 -10.52
N ILE A 87 -7.06 3.39 -9.73
CA ILE A 87 -6.33 2.11 -9.67
C ILE A 87 -7.24 0.99 -9.16
N LEU A 88 -7.97 1.22 -8.06
CA LEU A 88 -8.91 0.24 -7.50
C LEU A 88 -10.02 -0.10 -8.51
N PHE A 89 -10.58 0.89 -9.19
CA PHE A 89 -11.59 0.68 -10.22
C PHE A 89 -11.11 -0.25 -11.34
N HIS A 90 -9.91 -0.03 -11.86
CA HIS A 90 -9.31 -0.91 -12.87
C HIS A 90 -9.01 -2.31 -12.34
N HIS A 91 -8.54 -2.43 -11.09
CA HIS A 91 -8.36 -3.73 -10.44
C HIS A 91 -9.70 -4.49 -10.37
N LEU A 92 -10.80 -3.83 -10.00
CA LEU A 92 -12.12 -4.46 -9.91
C LEU A 92 -12.71 -4.85 -11.28
N LEU A 93 -12.44 -4.07 -12.33
CA LEU A 93 -12.87 -4.39 -13.70
C LEU A 93 -12.05 -5.51 -14.35
N ALA A 94 -10.82 -5.74 -13.90
CA ALA A 94 -9.97 -6.77 -14.47
C ALA A 94 -10.55 -8.16 -14.20
N THR A 95 -10.88 -8.89 -15.27
CA THR A 95 -11.39 -10.27 -15.19
C THR A 95 -10.28 -11.31 -15.09
N LYS A 96 -9.04 -10.94 -15.48
CA LYS A 96 -7.83 -11.75 -15.38
C LYS A 96 -6.64 -10.87 -15.02
N GLY A 97 -5.79 -11.36 -14.11
CA GLY A 97 -4.61 -10.64 -13.66
C GLY A 97 -4.92 -9.31 -12.98
N ASP A 98 -3.87 -8.51 -12.80
CA ASP A 98 -3.97 -7.16 -12.27
C ASP A 98 -3.05 -6.22 -13.06
N PRO A 99 -3.58 -5.16 -13.71
CA PRO A 99 -2.79 -4.23 -14.52
C PRO A 99 -1.75 -3.43 -13.71
N TYR A 100 -1.88 -3.38 -12.38
CA TYR A 100 -0.97 -2.65 -11.50
C TYR A 100 -0.08 -3.56 -10.65
N LEU A 101 -0.15 -4.88 -10.83
CA LEU A 101 0.72 -5.82 -10.14
C LEU A 101 2.13 -5.77 -10.74
N LEU A 102 3.08 -5.30 -9.93
CA LEU A 102 4.50 -5.28 -10.27
C LEU A 102 5.17 -6.56 -9.77
N VAL A 103 5.91 -7.22 -10.66
CA VAL A 103 6.68 -8.43 -10.34
C VAL A 103 8.15 -8.17 -10.64
N SER A 104 9.01 -8.55 -9.70
CA SER A 104 10.47 -8.52 -9.84
C SER A 104 11.04 -9.84 -9.35
N GLN A 105 12.15 -10.26 -9.94
CA GLN A 105 12.85 -11.49 -9.58
C GLN A 105 14.28 -11.18 -9.17
N MET A 106 14.77 -11.91 -8.18
CA MET A 106 16.12 -11.78 -7.64
C MET A 106 16.65 -13.18 -7.33
N ALA A 107 17.93 -13.41 -7.64
CA ALA A 107 18.64 -14.61 -7.22
C ALA A 107 19.47 -14.29 -5.96
N PHE A 108 19.57 -15.27 -5.07
CA PHE A 108 20.37 -15.21 -3.86
C PHE A 108 21.41 -16.32 -3.87
N ALA A 109 22.60 -16.04 -3.35
CA ALA A 109 23.70 -17.01 -3.34
C ALA A 109 23.41 -18.24 -2.45
N ASP A 110 22.71 -18.02 -1.35
CA ASP A 110 22.35 -19.04 -0.37
C ASP A 110 21.08 -18.65 0.41
N ARG A 111 20.56 -19.60 1.20
CA ARG A 111 19.37 -19.40 2.03
C ARG A 111 19.60 -18.34 3.11
N ASP A 112 20.78 -18.29 3.72
CA ASP A 112 21.07 -17.34 4.80
C ASP A 112 21.00 -15.89 4.34
N LEU A 113 21.48 -15.60 3.12
CA LEU A 113 21.39 -14.26 2.52
C LEU A 113 19.94 -13.90 2.18
N LEU A 114 19.16 -14.85 1.65
CA LEU A 114 17.73 -14.67 1.41
C LEU A 114 16.98 -14.33 2.72
N GLU A 115 17.21 -15.09 3.79
CA GLU A 115 16.55 -14.84 5.08
C GLU A 115 16.93 -13.48 5.67
N ARG A 116 18.21 -13.07 5.58
CA ARG A 116 18.64 -11.72 5.98
C ARG A 116 17.97 -10.62 5.16
N TYR A 117 17.79 -10.85 3.86
CA TYR A 117 17.10 -9.91 2.98
C TYR A 117 15.61 -9.80 3.35
N LEU A 118 14.90 -10.91 3.54
CA LEU A 118 13.50 -10.93 3.95
C LEU A 118 13.30 -10.23 5.29
N ALA A 119 14.19 -10.46 6.26
CA ALA A 119 14.18 -9.75 7.55
C ALA A 119 14.44 -8.24 7.39
N ALA A 120 15.26 -7.82 6.43
CA ALA A 120 15.43 -6.40 6.11
C ALA A 120 14.17 -5.81 5.50
N VAL A 121 13.51 -6.51 4.58
CA VAL A 121 12.24 -6.08 3.98
C VAL A 121 11.14 -5.96 5.03
N GLN A 122 11.02 -6.91 5.97
CA GLN A 122 10.07 -6.81 7.08
C GLN A 122 10.25 -5.51 7.86
N ARG A 123 11.50 -5.13 8.18
CA ARG A 123 11.77 -3.85 8.88
C ARG A 123 11.35 -2.62 8.07
N VAL A 124 11.42 -2.69 6.74
CA VAL A 124 10.93 -1.62 5.86
C VAL A 124 9.40 -1.59 5.89
N VAL A 125 8.73 -2.74 5.86
CA VAL A 125 7.27 -2.84 6.03
C VAL A 125 6.85 -2.23 7.37
N ASP A 126 7.48 -2.63 8.47
CA ASP A 126 7.16 -2.13 9.82
C ASP A 126 7.32 -0.60 9.92
N ARG A 127 8.29 -0.04 9.20
CA ARG A 127 8.60 1.40 9.22
C ARG A 127 7.62 2.26 8.42
N HIS A 128 7.02 1.73 7.36
CA HIS A 128 6.30 2.53 6.36
C HIS A 128 4.82 2.17 6.31
N ASP A 129 3.97 3.07 6.80
CA ASP A 129 2.50 2.96 6.82
C ASP A 129 1.93 2.42 5.50
N ILE A 130 2.38 2.96 4.38
CA ILE A 130 1.89 2.58 3.05
C ILE A 130 2.12 1.09 2.72
N LEU A 131 3.17 0.47 3.24
CA LEU A 131 3.43 -0.96 3.04
C LEU A 131 2.57 -1.82 3.98
N ARG A 132 2.01 -1.22 5.02
CA ARG A 132 1.09 -1.84 5.99
C ARG A 132 -0.37 -1.49 5.70
N THR A 133 -0.66 -0.87 4.56
CA THR A 133 -2.00 -0.43 4.18
C THR A 133 -2.72 -1.51 3.38
N SER A 134 -3.95 -1.83 3.77
CA SER A 134 -4.92 -2.56 2.96
C SER A 134 -6.03 -1.64 2.45
N PHE A 135 -6.81 -2.11 1.48
CA PHE A 135 -7.97 -1.40 0.94
C PHE A 135 -9.24 -2.19 1.22
N VAL A 136 -10.29 -1.51 1.67
CA VAL A 136 -11.61 -2.10 1.94
C VAL A 136 -12.66 -1.28 1.20
N TRP A 137 -13.52 -1.94 0.43
CA TRP A 137 -14.58 -1.28 -0.36
C TRP A 137 -15.92 -2.03 -0.29
N GLU A 138 -15.89 -3.33 0.01
CA GLU A 138 -17.10 -4.16 0.05
C GLU A 138 -18.01 -3.77 1.21
N GLY A 139 -19.23 -3.32 0.90
CA GLY A 139 -20.20 -2.91 1.91
C GLY A 139 -19.90 -1.56 2.56
N LEU A 140 -19.02 -0.74 1.96
CA LEU A 140 -18.75 0.65 2.34
C LEU A 140 -19.35 1.61 1.31
N SER A 141 -19.77 2.77 1.77
CA SER A 141 -20.26 3.89 0.95
C SER A 141 -19.17 4.53 0.11
N ARG A 142 -17.92 4.48 0.58
CA ARG A 142 -16.71 4.89 -0.15
C ARG A 142 -15.54 3.97 0.24
N PRO A 143 -14.63 3.64 -0.69
CA PRO A 143 -13.45 2.84 -0.37
C PRO A 143 -12.60 3.51 0.72
N ALA A 144 -11.99 2.68 1.56
CA ALA A 144 -11.12 3.11 2.65
C ALA A 144 -9.75 2.42 2.56
N GLN A 145 -8.71 3.19 2.87
CA GLN A 145 -7.39 2.67 3.21
C GLN A 145 -7.33 2.42 4.71
N VAL A 146 -6.78 1.28 5.09
CA VAL A 146 -6.67 0.87 6.49
C VAL A 146 -5.20 0.58 6.78
N VAL A 147 -4.58 1.39 7.63
CA VAL A 147 -3.18 1.24 8.01
C VAL A 147 -3.09 0.27 9.19
N TRP A 148 -2.40 -0.84 9.02
CA TRP A 148 -2.24 -1.85 10.07
C TRP A 148 -1.01 -1.57 10.90
N ARG A 149 -1.08 -1.62 12.23
CA ARG A 149 0.08 -1.50 13.13
C ARG A 149 1.16 -2.53 12.79
N ASN A 150 0.75 -3.78 12.64
CA ASN A 150 1.61 -4.90 12.31
C ASN A 150 1.09 -5.63 11.07
N ALA A 151 1.95 -5.76 10.06
CA ALA A 151 1.68 -6.48 8.83
C ALA A 151 2.87 -7.40 8.51
N LEU A 152 2.67 -8.72 8.62
CA LEU A 152 3.74 -9.69 8.40
C LEU A 152 3.94 -9.93 6.90
N LEU A 153 5.19 -9.92 6.47
CA LEU A 153 5.58 -10.20 5.10
C LEU A 153 5.17 -11.62 4.72
N GLY A 154 4.33 -11.75 3.70
CA GLY A 154 3.93 -13.06 3.16
C GLY A 154 5.07 -13.66 2.35
N VAL A 155 5.63 -14.77 2.82
CA VAL A 155 6.64 -15.57 2.12
C VAL A 155 6.08 -16.97 1.88
N SER A 156 6.04 -17.42 0.63
CA SER A 156 5.66 -18.80 0.27
C SER A 156 6.78 -19.49 -0.48
N GLU A 157 7.13 -20.69 -0.04
CA GLU A 157 8.10 -21.55 -0.73
C GLU A 157 7.37 -22.47 -1.70
N VAL A 158 7.87 -22.55 -2.94
CA VAL A 158 7.34 -23.45 -3.97
C VAL A 158 8.43 -24.35 -4.51
N GLU A 159 8.06 -25.58 -4.78
CA GLU A 159 8.90 -26.52 -5.51
C GLU A 159 8.84 -26.21 -7.01
N LEU A 160 10.00 -26.27 -7.66
CA LEU A 160 10.15 -26.14 -9.10
C LEU A 160 10.24 -27.51 -9.74
N ASP A 161 9.78 -27.59 -10.98
CA ASP A 161 9.89 -28.81 -11.74
C ASP A 161 11.35 -29.02 -12.14
N GLY A 162 11.82 -30.28 -12.11
CA GLY A 162 13.14 -30.67 -12.62
C GLY A 162 13.23 -30.64 -14.15
N SER A 163 12.44 -29.80 -14.82
CA SER A 163 12.44 -29.64 -16.27
C SER A 163 13.73 -28.93 -16.74
N ALA A 164 13.93 -28.86 -18.06
CA ALA A 164 15.08 -28.14 -18.63
C ALA A 164 14.97 -26.61 -18.50
N ASP A 165 13.80 -26.09 -18.10
CA ASP A 165 13.58 -24.65 -18.02
C ASP A 165 14.21 -24.07 -16.74
N PRO A 166 14.93 -22.94 -16.82
CA PRO A 166 15.49 -22.28 -15.64
C PRO A 166 14.41 -21.97 -14.61
N GLY A 167 14.72 -22.08 -13.32
CA GLY A 167 13.75 -21.86 -12.24
C GLY A 167 13.11 -20.48 -12.27
N ALA A 168 13.87 -19.45 -12.66
CA ALA A 168 13.36 -18.10 -12.90
C ALA A 168 12.24 -18.03 -13.96
N ALA A 169 12.34 -18.83 -15.03
CA ALA A 169 11.32 -18.89 -16.07
C ALA A 169 10.04 -19.59 -15.56
N GLN A 170 10.19 -20.68 -14.81
CA GLN A 170 9.08 -21.38 -14.18
C GLN A 170 8.32 -20.48 -13.20
N LEU A 171 9.03 -19.72 -12.37
CA LEU A 171 8.42 -18.74 -11.46
C LEU A 171 7.70 -17.62 -12.22
N LYS A 172 8.31 -17.12 -13.30
CA LYS A 172 7.71 -16.06 -14.14
C LYS A 172 6.37 -16.50 -14.72
N ASP A 173 6.31 -17.72 -15.22
CA ASP A 173 5.11 -18.24 -15.89
C ASP A 173 4.03 -18.60 -14.85
N ARG A 174 4.42 -19.19 -13.71
CA ARG A 174 3.49 -19.53 -12.62
C ARG A 174 2.87 -18.31 -11.93
N PHE A 175 3.60 -17.20 -11.88
CA PHE A 175 3.17 -15.95 -11.24
C PHE A 175 3.09 -14.77 -12.21
N ASP A 176 2.73 -15.02 -13.48
CA ASP A 176 2.53 -13.95 -14.47
C ASP A 176 1.45 -12.97 -13.95
N PRO A 177 1.75 -11.66 -13.82
CA PRO A 177 0.79 -10.67 -13.35
C PRO A 177 -0.46 -10.54 -14.24
N ARG A 178 -0.42 -11.04 -15.49
CA ARG A 178 -1.60 -11.14 -16.36
C ARG A 178 -2.59 -12.21 -15.93
N GLN A 179 -2.18 -13.12 -15.04
CA GLN A 179 -3.01 -14.21 -14.52
C GLN A 179 -3.12 -14.18 -13.00
N HIS A 180 -2.15 -13.58 -12.31
CA HIS A 180 -2.10 -13.49 -10.87
C HIS A 180 -2.69 -12.18 -10.34
N ARG A 181 -3.25 -12.24 -9.12
CA ARG A 181 -3.79 -11.10 -8.39
C ARG A 181 -3.42 -11.22 -6.93
N ILE A 182 -3.26 -10.09 -6.26
CA ILE A 182 -3.16 -10.05 -4.81
C ILE A 182 -4.48 -9.56 -4.21
N ASP A 183 -4.79 -10.06 -3.02
CA ASP A 183 -5.92 -9.60 -2.23
C ASP A 183 -5.59 -8.23 -1.62
N LEU A 184 -6.25 -7.18 -2.12
CA LEU A 184 -6.06 -5.82 -1.64
C LEU A 184 -6.57 -5.60 -0.22
N GLY A 185 -7.43 -6.48 0.29
CA GLY A 185 -7.95 -6.46 1.66
C GLY A 185 -6.94 -6.91 2.72
N ARG A 186 -5.77 -7.41 2.32
CA ARG A 186 -4.75 -7.94 3.23
C ARG A 186 -3.40 -7.25 3.04
N ALA A 187 -2.99 -6.47 4.04
CA ALA A 187 -1.64 -5.92 4.11
C ALA A 187 -0.62 -6.99 4.56
N PRO A 188 0.65 -6.90 4.14
CA PRO A 188 1.17 -5.96 3.16
C PRO A 188 0.77 -6.34 1.71
N LEU A 189 0.63 -5.35 0.83
CA LEU A 189 0.41 -5.55 -0.61
C LEU A 189 1.73 -5.90 -1.34
N LEU A 190 2.50 -6.78 -0.70
CA LEU A 190 3.82 -7.25 -1.10
C LEU A 190 3.93 -8.71 -0.71
N ARG A 191 4.32 -9.57 -1.64
CA ARG A 191 4.49 -11.01 -1.41
C ARG A 191 5.80 -11.48 -2.01
N PHE A 192 6.44 -12.41 -1.31
CA PHE A 192 7.61 -13.13 -1.79
C PHE A 192 7.21 -14.57 -2.07
N VAL A 193 7.55 -15.03 -3.27
CA VAL A 193 7.59 -16.45 -3.57
C VAL A 193 9.04 -16.83 -3.72
N ILE A 194 9.47 -17.84 -2.96
CA ILE A 194 10.83 -18.35 -2.99
C ILE A 194 10.82 -19.77 -3.55
N ALA A 195 11.90 -20.13 -4.21
CA ALA A 195 12.12 -21.48 -4.69
C ALA A 195 13.61 -21.75 -4.75
N ARG A 196 13.99 -23.02 -4.60
CA ARG A 196 15.36 -23.47 -4.82
C ARG A 196 15.55 -23.81 -6.29
N GLU A 197 16.62 -23.29 -6.89
CA GLU A 197 16.98 -23.65 -8.26
C GLU A 197 17.27 -25.16 -8.34
N PRO A 198 16.63 -25.93 -9.26
CA PRO A 198 16.90 -27.35 -9.41
C PRO A 198 18.38 -27.63 -9.65
N GLY A 199 18.96 -28.54 -8.86
CA GLY A 199 20.37 -28.92 -9.00
C GLY A 199 21.40 -27.95 -8.39
N SER A 200 20.96 -26.91 -7.65
CA SER A 200 21.82 -26.03 -6.84
C SER A 200 22.01 -26.51 -5.40
#